data_AF-A0A8B6C287-F1
#
_entry.id   AF-A0A8B6C287-F1
#
_cell.length_a   1.000
_cell.length_b   1.000
_cell.length_c   1.000
_cell.angle_alpha   90.00
_cell.angle_beta   90.00
_cell.angle_gamma   90.00
#
_symmetry.space_group_name_H-M   'P 1'
#
loop_
_entity.id
_entity.type
_entity.pdbx_description
1 polymer ?
#
loop_
_entity_poly.entity_id
_entity_poly.type
_entity_poly.pdbx_seq_one_letter_code
_entity_poly.pdbx_strand_id
1 'polypeptide(L)'
;MENYGFLLDQEPHQGQGQTDIAILERKFLGLQEKNVLLVDNLKRLKIQYDSLSSALLNTTSELKTIQKKNIQQLQTVNSLQQKLHTMETLVNSSHSQEQARNQDVLVLQTQMQETNTKLSNSYDNLTIQLQTTNYNLNKRSMDQFRDLEGRLYNVEKRQNDSLVSVKQPVGLFACVSSLSSLSQRTTIKYQKIKTNEGITNEHLSVFESTGVFVCEVPGMYHISVVTLSTTHRASIVIYRNNEQLMRGHINDYNSGNGVMYDIGVAIIVTKLKKYETISIKTGHLDMDIAADDSYLTIVKVG
;
A
#
# COMPACT_ATOMS: atom_id res chain seq x y z
N MET A 1 131.93 36.99 17.97
CA MET A 1 132.98 37.99 17.67
C MET A 1 133.02 38.97 18.81
N GLU A 2 133.83 38.67 19.82
CA GLU A 2 134.43 39.63 20.75
C GLU A 2 135.74 38.97 21.20
N ASN A 3 136.82 39.73 21.11
CA ASN A 3 138.19 39.29 20.95
C ASN A 3 138.96 39.77 22.19
N TYR A 4 139.46 38.86 23.02
CA TYR A 4 140.36 39.18 24.13
C TYR A 4 141.55 38.23 24.08
N GLY A 5 142.67 38.72 23.54
CA GLY A 5 144.00 38.14 23.71
C GLY A 5 144.86 39.16 24.46
N PHE A 6 145.05 38.93 25.75
CA PHE A 6 145.95 39.69 26.62
C PHE A 6 147.26 38.90 26.77
N LEU A 7 148.39 39.57 26.53
CA LEU A 7 149.73 39.15 26.93
C LEU A 7 149.82 39.02 28.45
N LEU A 8 150.70 38.14 28.94
CA LEU A 8 151.85 38.55 29.78
C LEU A 8 152.71 37.33 30.16
N ASP A 9 154.00 37.46 29.86
CA ASP A 9 155.11 36.82 30.55
C ASP A 9 155.09 37.20 32.03
N GLN A 10 155.27 36.22 32.93
CA GLN A 10 156.13 36.35 34.10
C GLN A 10 156.41 34.98 34.75
N GLU A 11 157.70 34.81 35.05
CA GLU A 11 158.39 33.65 35.60
C GLU A 11 158.11 33.40 37.11
N PRO A 12 158.64 32.31 37.71
CA PRO A 12 157.87 31.43 38.59
C PRO A 12 158.09 31.71 40.09
N HIS A 13 157.02 31.59 40.87
CA HIS A 13 157.12 31.38 42.32
C HIS A 13 156.56 30.01 42.70
N GLN A 14 157.50 29.12 43.01
CA GLN A 14 157.30 27.88 43.74
C GLN A 14 156.73 28.19 45.13
N GLY A 15 155.70 27.44 45.54
CA GLY A 15 155.28 27.40 46.94
C GLY A 15 153.81 27.71 47.25
N GLN A 16 152.84 27.35 46.40
CA GLN A 16 151.41 27.37 46.76
C GLN A 16 150.51 26.46 45.90
N GLY A 17 151.08 25.60 45.05
CA GLY A 17 150.34 24.82 44.04
C GLY A 17 149.43 23.70 44.57
N GLN A 18 149.55 23.26 45.83
CA GLN A 18 148.63 22.24 46.37
C GLN A 18 147.28 22.82 46.83
N THR A 19 147.23 24.10 47.23
CA THR A 19 145.98 24.75 47.65
C THR A 19 145.14 25.18 46.44
N ASP A 20 145.79 25.64 45.37
CA ASP A 20 145.11 26.06 44.14
C ASP A 20 144.57 24.88 43.31
N ILE A 21 145.28 23.74 43.28
CA ILE A 21 144.78 22.51 42.65
C ILE A 21 143.54 22.00 43.38
N ALA A 22 143.54 21.97 44.71
CA ALA A 22 142.36 21.55 45.48
C ALA A 22 141.14 22.49 45.29
N ILE A 23 141.38 23.80 45.12
CA ILE A 23 140.32 24.78 44.81
C ILE A 23 139.78 24.59 43.38
N LEU A 24 140.65 24.31 42.41
CA LEU A 24 140.28 24.05 41.02
C LEU A 24 139.52 22.73 40.89
N GLU A 25 139.94 21.67 41.57
CA GLU A 25 139.23 20.39 41.61
C GLU A 25 137.84 20.55 42.24
N ARG A 26 137.72 21.29 43.34
CA ARG A 26 136.42 21.55 43.98
C ARG A 26 135.47 22.37 43.10
N LYS A 27 136.00 23.35 42.36
CA LYS A 27 135.25 24.11 41.35
C LYS A 27 134.85 23.23 40.16
N PHE A 28 135.74 22.34 39.71
CA PHE A 28 135.48 21.41 38.63
C PHE A 28 134.40 20.39 39.00
N LEU A 29 134.47 19.77 40.18
CA LEU A 29 133.41 18.91 40.72
C LEU A 29 132.09 19.67 40.84
N GLY A 30 132.09 20.89 41.38
CA GLY A 30 130.87 21.71 41.47
C GLY A 30 130.29 22.08 40.10
N LEU A 31 131.12 22.23 39.06
CA LEU A 31 130.67 22.42 37.67
C LEU A 31 130.11 21.12 37.07
N GLN A 32 130.72 19.96 37.38
CA GLN A 32 130.22 18.65 36.96
C GLN A 32 128.84 18.37 37.59
N GLU A 33 128.67 18.62 38.88
CA GLU A 33 127.37 18.46 39.58
C GLU A 33 126.29 19.39 38.98
N LYS A 34 126.63 20.66 38.71
CA LYS A 34 125.72 21.58 38.02
C LYS A 34 125.37 21.12 36.61
N ASN A 35 126.31 20.53 35.89
CA ASN A 35 126.08 20.00 34.55
C ASN A 35 125.14 18.77 34.59
N VAL A 36 125.34 17.86 35.53
CA VAL A 36 124.43 16.72 35.76
C VAL A 36 123.02 17.21 36.08
N LEU A 37 122.89 18.17 37.00
CA LEU A 37 121.59 18.76 37.34
C LEU A 37 120.92 19.45 36.15
N LEU A 38 121.69 20.18 35.33
CA LEU A 38 121.19 20.82 34.11
C LEU A 38 120.68 19.80 33.10
N VAL A 39 121.44 18.73 32.85
CA VAL A 39 121.04 17.64 31.96
C VAL A 39 119.76 16.96 32.44
N ASP A 40 119.64 16.70 33.74
CA ASP A 40 118.43 16.10 34.31
C ASP A 40 117.22 17.03 34.25
N ASN A 41 117.41 18.34 34.47
CA ASN A 41 116.37 19.34 34.26
C ASN A 41 115.92 19.40 32.80
N LEU A 42 116.85 19.34 31.84
CA LEU A 42 116.54 19.29 30.41
C LEU A 42 115.76 18.03 30.04
N LYS A 43 116.13 16.87 30.59
CA LYS A 43 115.37 15.61 30.41
C LYS A 43 113.95 15.74 30.96
N ARG A 44 113.78 16.28 32.17
CA ARG A 44 112.45 16.52 32.77
C ARG A 44 111.61 17.46 31.92
N LEU A 45 112.21 18.56 31.45
CA LEU A 45 111.53 19.53 30.58
C LEU A 45 111.10 18.88 29.26
N LYS A 46 111.95 18.02 28.68
CA LYS A 46 111.61 17.25 27.46
C LYS A 46 110.42 16.32 27.69
N ILE A 47 110.39 15.57 28.80
CA ILE A 47 109.26 14.70 29.16
C ILE A 47 107.98 15.52 29.34
N GLN A 48 108.05 16.67 30.03
CA GLN A 48 106.92 17.57 30.20
C GLN A 48 106.42 18.11 28.86
N TYR A 49 107.34 18.51 27.97
CA TYR A 49 107.01 18.98 26.63
C TYR A 49 106.34 17.88 25.80
N ASP A 50 106.88 16.65 25.80
CA ASP A 50 106.32 15.53 25.04
C ASP A 50 104.94 15.11 25.58
N SER A 51 104.77 15.13 26.91
CA SER A 51 103.47 14.92 27.56
C SER A 51 102.46 16.01 27.17
N LEU A 52 102.88 17.28 27.16
CA LEU A 52 102.01 18.39 26.79
C LEU A 52 101.66 18.36 25.29
N SER A 53 102.63 18.05 24.43
CA SER A 53 102.45 17.89 22.99
C SER A 53 101.45 16.76 22.68
N SER A 54 101.60 15.62 23.38
CA SER A 54 100.68 14.48 23.25
C SER A 54 99.28 14.83 23.74
N ALA A 55 99.16 15.53 24.87
CA ALA A 55 97.87 16.00 25.39
C ALA A 55 97.19 16.98 24.41
N LEU A 56 97.95 17.93 23.84
CA LEU A 56 97.44 18.88 22.85
C LEU A 56 96.96 18.16 21.58
N LEU A 57 97.70 17.16 21.11
CA LEU A 57 97.31 16.35 19.96
C LEU A 57 96.01 15.56 20.23
N ASN A 58 95.90 14.95 21.42
CA ASN A 58 94.68 14.22 21.81
C ASN A 58 93.48 15.16 21.88
N THR A 59 93.59 16.29 22.58
CA THR A 59 92.54 17.32 22.67
C THR A 59 92.13 17.83 21.27
N THR A 60 93.10 18.01 20.36
CA THR A 60 92.82 18.43 18.99
C THR A 60 92.02 17.36 18.22
N SER A 61 92.34 16.08 18.41
CA SER A 61 91.61 14.96 17.81
C SER A 61 90.17 14.85 18.34
N GLU A 62 90.00 15.01 19.65
CA GLU A 62 88.69 15.04 20.30
C GLU A 62 87.84 16.21 19.79
N LEU A 63 88.41 17.42 19.69
CA LEU A 63 87.74 18.59 19.14
C LEU A 63 87.29 18.38 17.68
N LYS A 64 88.13 17.77 16.84
CA LYS A 64 87.75 17.40 15.46
C LYS A 64 86.59 16.41 15.43
N THR A 65 86.58 15.44 16.34
CA THR A 65 85.51 14.46 16.46
C THR A 65 84.19 15.11 16.89
N ILE A 66 84.25 16.02 17.87
CA ILE A 66 83.08 16.81 18.32
C ILE A 66 82.57 17.68 17.19
N GLN A 67 83.46 18.40 16.48
CA GLN A 67 83.08 19.24 15.34
C GLN A 67 82.36 18.43 14.26
N LYS A 68 82.85 17.24 13.91
CA LYS A 68 82.20 16.34 12.94
C LYS A 68 80.81 15.92 13.42
N LYS A 69 80.65 15.55 14.69
CA LYS A 69 79.34 15.21 15.27
C LYS A 69 78.37 16.40 15.23
N ASN A 70 78.84 17.60 15.55
CA ASN A 70 78.02 18.81 15.50
C ASN A 70 77.54 19.14 14.08
N ILE A 71 78.42 18.98 13.07
CA ILE A 71 78.04 19.16 11.66
C ILE A 71 76.96 18.15 11.24
N GLN A 72 77.10 16.87 11.64
CA GLN A 72 76.10 15.83 11.35
C GLN A 72 74.76 16.12 12.04
N GLN A 73 74.78 16.58 13.29
CA GLN A 73 73.58 17.00 14.01
C GLN A 73 72.90 18.18 13.32
N LEU A 74 73.66 19.19 12.89
CA LEU A 74 73.12 20.34 12.16
C LEU A 74 72.47 19.94 10.82
N GLN A 75 73.11 19.03 10.08
CA GLN A 75 72.54 18.46 8.85
C GLN A 75 71.22 17.72 9.13
N THR A 76 71.16 16.98 10.24
CA THR A 76 69.93 16.29 10.67
C THR A 76 68.82 17.28 11.02
N VAL A 77 69.13 18.34 11.76
CA VAL A 77 68.17 19.42 12.10
C VAL A 77 67.64 20.09 10.84
N ASN A 78 68.49 20.44 9.87
CA ASN A 78 68.06 21.05 8.61
C ASN A 78 67.13 20.11 7.81
N SER A 79 67.43 18.81 7.76
CA SER A 79 66.56 17.83 7.11
C SER A 79 65.20 17.72 7.81
N LEU A 80 65.17 17.75 9.15
CA LEU A 80 63.92 17.74 9.91
C LEU A 80 63.10 19.02 9.69
N GLN A 81 63.74 20.18 9.59
CA GLN A 81 63.08 21.45 9.27
C GLN A 81 62.41 21.43 7.89
N GLN A 82 63.09 20.87 6.88
CA GLN A 82 62.51 20.71 5.54
C GLN A 82 61.30 19.76 5.55
N LYS A 83 61.40 18.65 6.29
CA LYS A 83 60.27 17.72 6.46
C LYS A 83 59.10 18.39 7.18
N LEU A 84 59.36 19.17 8.23
CA LEU A 84 58.33 19.92 8.94
C LEU A 84 57.60 20.89 8.01
N HIS A 85 58.34 21.68 7.23
CA HIS A 85 57.75 22.60 6.27
C HIS A 85 56.89 21.91 5.20
N THR A 86 57.33 20.73 4.73
CA THR A 86 56.57 19.90 3.79
C THR A 86 55.26 19.41 4.44
N MET A 87 55.32 18.94 5.69
CA MET A 87 54.13 18.52 6.43
C MET A 87 53.15 19.66 6.68
N GLU A 88 53.63 20.86 7.03
CA GLU A 88 52.79 22.06 7.18
C GLU A 88 52.07 22.41 5.88
N THR A 89 52.77 22.35 4.75
CA THR A 89 52.19 22.59 3.42
C THR A 89 51.10 21.56 3.10
N LEU A 90 51.35 20.28 3.38
CA LEU A 90 50.37 19.21 3.17
C LEU A 90 49.14 19.40 4.05
N VAL A 91 49.32 19.70 5.34
CA VAL A 91 48.21 19.96 6.28
C VAL A 91 47.37 21.15 5.82
N ASN A 92 48.01 22.25 5.42
CA ASN A 92 47.29 23.43 4.92
C ASN A 92 46.51 23.12 3.63
N SER A 93 47.11 22.37 2.69
CA SER A 93 46.41 21.95 1.46
C SER A 93 45.22 21.04 1.75
N SER A 94 45.37 20.09 2.69
CA SER A 94 44.30 19.21 3.13
C SER A 94 43.18 19.99 3.84
N HIS A 95 43.54 20.99 4.63
CA HIS A 95 42.57 21.85 5.31
C HIS A 95 41.76 22.67 4.31
N SER A 96 42.40 23.29 3.31
CA SER A 96 41.70 24.01 2.24
C SER A 96 40.80 23.09 1.40
N GLN A 97 41.24 21.86 1.12
CA GLN A 97 40.42 20.88 0.42
C GLN A 97 39.17 20.49 1.24
N GLU A 98 39.33 20.30 2.54
CA GLU A 98 38.21 19.98 3.44
C GLU A 98 37.22 21.14 3.56
N GLN A 99 37.71 22.38 3.62
CA GLN A 99 36.85 23.57 3.57
C GLN A 99 36.04 23.65 2.27
N ALA A 100 36.66 23.36 1.13
CA ALA A 100 35.96 23.33 -0.15
C ALA A 100 34.87 22.23 -0.17
N ARG A 101 35.18 21.03 0.32
CA ARG A 101 34.19 19.94 0.45
C ARG A 101 33.03 20.30 1.37
N ASN A 102 33.31 20.95 2.50
CA ASN A 102 32.27 21.41 3.42
C ASN A 102 31.35 22.45 2.76
N GLN A 103 31.91 23.33 1.92
CA GLN A 103 31.12 24.28 1.15
C GLN A 103 30.22 23.56 0.12
N ASP A 104 30.73 22.54 -0.58
CA ASP A 104 29.94 21.74 -1.52
C ASP A 104 28.80 21.01 -0.81
N VAL A 105 29.05 20.43 0.37
CA VAL A 105 28.02 19.77 1.20
C VAL A 105 26.93 20.78 1.59
N LEU A 106 27.29 22.00 1.97
CA LEU A 106 26.31 23.05 2.31
C LEU A 106 25.43 23.44 1.11
N VAL A 107 26.02 23.54 -0.09
CA VAL A 107 25.26 23.80 -1.33
C VAL A 107 24.28 22.65 -1.60
N LEU A 108 24.72 21.40 -1.48
CA LEU A 108 23.86 20.23 -1.67
C LEU A 108 22.72 20.16 -0.64
N GLN A 109 23.00 20.49 0.62
CA GLN A 109 21.97 20.57 1.67
C GLN A 109 20.92 21.63 1.34
N THR A 110 21.34 22.79 0.84
CA THR A 110 20.43 23.88 0.44
C THR A 110 19.55 23.44 -0.73
N GLN A 111 20.12 22.84 -1.77
CA GLN A 111 19.38 22.32 -2.92
C GLN A 111 18.37 21.23 -2.54
N MET A 112 18.75 20.35 -1.60
CA MET A 112 17.85 19.33 -1.05
C MET A 112 16.67 19.97 -0.29
N GLN A 113 16.92 21.00 0.52
CA GLN A 113 15.85 21.73 1.22
C GLN A 113 14.88 22.43 0.25
N GLU A 114 15.40 23.07 -0.79
CA GLU A 114 14.57 23.67 -1.85
C GLU A 114 13.72 22.64 -2.58
N THR A 115 14.29 21.47 -2.88
CA THR A 115 13.59 20.37 -3.56
C THR A 115 12.48 19.81 -2.68
N ASN A 116 12.76 19.61 -1.39
CA ASN A 116 11.76 19.16 -0.41
C ASN A 116 10.61 20.18 -0.28
N THR A 117 10.92 21.48 -0.27
CA THR A 117 9.91 22.54 -0.23
C THR A 117 9.02 22.52 -1.47
N LYS A 118 9.62 22.38 -2.66
CA LYS A 118 8.86 22.25 -3.92
C LYS A 118 7.97 21.01 -3.91
N LEU A 119 8.47 19.87 -3.43
CA LEU A 119 7.71 18.63 -3.33
C LEU A 119 6.53 18.76 -2.36
N SER A 120 6.75 19.39 -1.19
CA SER A 120 5.69 19.68 -0.21
C SER A 120 4.58 20.53 -0.84
N ASN A 121 4.94 21.62 -1.52
CA ASN A 121 3.97 22.49 -2.19
C ASN A 121 3.19 21.76 -3.30
N SER A 122 3.85 20.89 -4.06
CA SER A 122 3.18 20.04 -5.06
C SER A 122 2.18 19.07 -4.41
N TYR A 123 2.52 18.48 -3.26
CA TYR A 123 1.64 17.60 -2.51
C TYR A 123 0.39 18.33 -1.98
N ASP A 124 0.57 19.53 -1.43
CA ASP A 124 -0.54 20.36 -0.95
C ASP A 124 -1.48 20.74 -2.09
N ASN A 125 -0.93 21.17 -3.23
CA ASN A 125 -1.71 21.48 -4.44
C ASN A 125 -2.52 20.27 -4.94
N LEU A 126 -1.91 19.08 -4.97
CA LEU A 126 -2.61 17.86 -5.38
C LEU A 126 -3.73 17.50 -4.41
N THR A 127 -3.50 17.67 -3.11
CA THR A 127 -4.50 17.45 -2.07
C THR A 127 -5.71 18.38 -2.25
N ILE A 128 -5.47 19.66 -2.52
CA ILE A 128 -6.53 20.65 -2.80
C ILE A 128 -7.30 20.27 -4.08
N GLN A 129 -6.61 19.86 -5.15
CA GLN A 129 -7.25 19.43 -6.40
C GLN A 129 -8.15 18.20 -6.20
N LEU A 130 -7.67 17.21 -5.45
CA LEU A 130 -8.45 16.01 -5.12
C LEU A 130 -9.69 16.35 -4.29
N GLN A 131 -9.56 17.18 -3.26
CA GLN A 131 -10.69 17.61 -2.43
C GLN A 131 -11.74 18.37 -3.26
N THR A 132 -11.29 19.29 -4.12
CA THR A 132 -12.17 20.05 -5.02
C THR A 132 -12.92 19.13 -5.99
N THR A 133 -12.20 18.15 -6.57
CA THR A 133 -12.79 17.19 -7.51
C THR A 133 -13.83 16.31 -6.82
N ASN A 134 -13.52 15.77 -5.64
CA ASN A 134 -14.44 14.97 -4.84
C ASN A 134 -15.70 15.76 -4.45
N TYR A 135 -15.53 17.02 -4.03
CA TYR A 135 -16.65 17.89 -3.71
C TYR A 135 -17.57 18.10 -4.93
N ASN A 136 -17.00 18.39 -6.10
CA ASN A 136 -17.78 18.60 -7.33
C ASN A 136 -18.50 17.33 -7.79
N LEU A 137 -17.87 16.17 -7.68
CA LEU A 137 -18.48 14.88 -7.99
C LEU A 137 -19.66 14.58 -7.07
N ASN A 138 -19.47 14.76 -5.76
CA ASN A 138 -20.53 14.55 -4.76
C ASN A 138 -21.70 15.50 -4.99
N LYS A 139 -21.42 16.79 -5.25
CA LYS A 139 -22.47 17.77 -5.56
C LYS A 139 -23.28 17.36 -6.79
N ARG A 140 -22.60 16.98 -7.89
CA ARG A 140 -23.26 16.53 -9.12
C ARG A 140 -24.12 15.28 -8.89
N SER A 141 -23.63 14.33 -8.11
CA SER A 141 -24.39 13.13 -7.75
C SER A 141 -25.63 13.47 -6.94
N MET A 142 -25.52 14.34 -5.94
CA MET A 142 -26.67 14.79 -5.13
C MET A 142 -27.71 15.55 -5.96
N ASP A 143 -27.28 16.39 -6.90
CA ASP A 143 -28.18 17.10 -7.81
C ASP A 143 -28.94 16.11 -8.72
N GLN A 144 -28.27 15.05 -9.20
CA GLN A 144 -28.91 13.98 -9.97
C GLN A 144 -29.90 13.15 -9.14
N PHE A 145 -29.55 12.81 -7.90
CA PHE A 145 -30.46 12.11 -6.99
C PHE A 145 -31.73 12.92 -6.74
N ARG A 146 -31.58 14.22 -6.46
CA ARG A 146 -32.73 15.13 -6.24
C ARG A 146 -33.64 15.24 -7.47
N ASP A 147 -33.07 15.29 -8.67
CA ASP A 147 -33.85 15.26 -9.92
C ASP A 147 -34.66 13.95 -10.06
N LEU A 148 -34.02 12.81 -9.79
CA LEU A 148 -34.68 11.51 -9.85
C LEU A 148 -35.80 11.36 -8.82
N GLU A 149 -35.60 11.83 -7.58
CA GLU A 149 -36.64 11.87 -6.55
C GLU A 149 -37.85 12.69 -7.01
N GLY A 150 -37.61 13.88 -7.59
CA GLY A 150 -38.68 14.71 -8.14
C GLY A 150 -39.45 14.04 -9.29
N ARG A 151 -38.76 13.27 -10.13
CA ARG A 151 -39.38 12.48 -11.20
C ARG A 151 -40.21 11.32 -10.66
N LEU A 152 -39.71 10.59 -9.66
CA LEU A 152 -40.40 9.47 -9.03
C LEU A 152 -41.72 9.92 -8.40
N TYR A 153 -41.69 11.01 -7.62
CA TYR A 153 -42.87 11.61 -7.01
C TYR A 153 -43.98 11.91 -8.03
N ASN A 154 -43.61 12.45 -9.19
CA ASN A 154 -44.56 12.75 -10.26
C ASN A 154 -45.18 11.49 -10.89
N VAL A 155 -44.43 10.38 -10.97
CA VAL A 155 -44.94 9.10 -11.47
C VAL A 155 -45.94 8.51 -10.49
N GLU A 156 -45.60 8.47 -9.20
CA GLU A 156 -46.49 7.96 -8.15
C GLU A 156 -47.81 8.74 -8.10
N LYS A 157 -47.74 10.07 -8.21
CA LYS A 157 -48.94 10.92 -8.27
C LYS A 157 -49.84 10.55 -9.45
N ARG A 158 -49.28 10.41 -10.66
CA ARG A 158 -50.05 10.01 -11.87
C ARG A 158 -50.70 8.63 -11.72
N GLN A 159 -50.00 7.68 -11.10
CA GLN A 159 -50.51 6.33 -10.90
C GLN A 159 -51.67 6.33 -9.89
N ASN A 160 -51.55 7.08 -8.80
CA ASN A 160 -52.63 7.22 -7.81
C ASN A 160 -53.86 7.93 -8.40
N ASP A 161 -53.66 9.00 -9.18
CA ASP A 161 -54.76 9.72 -9.84
C ASP A 161 -55.52 8.82 -10.85
N SER A 162 -54.83 7.86 -11.48
CA SER A 162 -55.45 6.90 -12.42
C SER A 162 -56.20 5.75 -11.75
N LEU A 163 -55.93 5.45 -10.47
CA LEU A 163 -56.52 4.32 -9.74
C LEU A 163 -57.87 4.65 -9.07
N VAL A 164 -58.27 5.93 -9.03
CA VAL A 164 -59.51 6.39 -8.38
C VAL A 164 -60.78 6.13 -9.23
N SER A 165 -60.67 5.65 -10.47
CA SER A 165 -61.81 5.56 -11.42
C SER A 165 -62.40 4.15 -11.67
N VAL A 166 -61.78 3.04 -11.24
CA VAL A 166 -62.31 1.70 -11.58
C VAL A 166 -62.12 0.69 -10.46
N LYS A 167 -63.10 0.52 -9.56
CA LYS A 167 -63.26 -0.72 -8.77
C LYS A 167 -64.73 -0.96 -8.39
N GLN A 168 -65.51 -1.51 -9.31
CA GLN A 168 -66.56 -2.46 -8.90
C GLN A 168 -65.93 -3.85 -8.99
N PRO A 169 -65.54 -4.47 -7.87
CA PRO A 169 -64.97 -5.81 -7.90
C PRO A 169 -66.07 -6.80 -8.28
N VAL A 170 -65.97 -7.47 -9.43
CA VAL A 170 -66.89 -8.55 -9.81
C VAL A 170 -66.25 -9.90 -9.49
N GLY A 171 -66.97 -10.75 -8.78
CA GLY A 171 -66.51 -12.02 -8.24
C GLY A 171 -67.71 -12.90 -7.93
N LEU A 172 -67.78 -14.04 -8.59
CA LEU A 172 -68.82 -15.05 -8.45
C LEU A 172 -68.18 -16.40 -8.13
N PHE A 173 -68.75 -17.09 -7.16
CA PHE A 173 -68.43 -18.46 -6.81
C PHE A 173 -69.73 -19.28 -6.74
N ALA A 174 -69.77 -20.46 -7.34
CA ALA A 174 -70.96 -21.29 -7.32
C ALA A 174 -70.63 -22.80 -7.36
N CYS A 175 -71.45 -23.60 -6.69
CA CYS A 175 -71.32 -25.07 -6.65
C CYS A 175 -72.28 -25.72 -7.66
N VAL A 176 -72.00 -26.91 -8.18
CA VAL A 176 -72.92 -27.61 -9.10
C VAL A 176 -74.19 -28.05 -8.36
N SER A 177 -75.36 -27.86 -9.01
CA SER A 177 -76.70 -27.97 -8.39
C SER A 177 -77.24 -29.38 -8.16
N SER A 178 -76.81 -30.41 -8.92
CA SER A 178 -77.34 -31.76 -8.69
C SER A 178 -76.42 -32.88 -9.20
N LEU A 179 -76.52 -34.03 -8.54
CA LEU A 179 -76.02 -35.33 -8.96
C LEU A 179 -76.99 -35.89 -10.01
N SER A 180 -76.84 -35.50 -11.27
CA SER A 180 -77.59 -36.10 -12.36
C SER A 180 -76.66 -36.42 -13.52
N SER A 181 -76.99 -37.50 -14.23
CA SER A 181 -76.32 -37.83 -15.48
C SER A 181 -76.69 -36.77 -16.51
N LEU A 182 -75.71 -35.91 -16.84
CA LEU A 182 -75.90 -34.82 -17.78
C LEU A 182 -75.58 -35.31 -19.18
N SER A 183 -76.56 -35.26 -20.08
CA SER A 183 -76.35 -35.54 -21.49
C SER A 183 -75.31 -34.60 -22.11
N GLN A 184 -74.72 -34.99 -23.24
CA GLN A 184 -73.70 -34.20 -23.93
C GLN A 184 -74.21 -32.79 -24.27
N ARG A 185 -73.34 -31.78 -24.13
CA ARG A 185 -73.59 -30.35 -24.40
C ARG A 185 -74.67 -29.72 -23.52
N THR A 186 -75.07 -30.37 -22.43
CA THR A 186 -75.96 -29.77 -21.44
C THR A 186 -75.21 -28.75 -20.61
N THR A 187 -75.80 -27.57 -20.43
CA THR A 187 -75.24 -26.53 -19.54
C THR A 187 -75.34 -26.99 -18.09
N ILE A 188 -74.21 -26.93 -17.39
CA ILE A 188 -74.13 -27.24 -15.97
C ILE A 188 -74.83 -26.11 -15.19
N LYS A 189 -75.79 -26.49 -14.34
CA LYS A 189 -76.49 -25.54 -13.45
C LYS A 189 -75.85 -25.49 -12.09
N TYR A 190 -75.89 -24.33 -11.45
CA TYR A 190 -75.20 -24.07 -10.19
C TYR A 190 -76.16 -23.65 -9.07
N GLN A 191 -75.76 -23.94 -7.83
CA GLN A 191 -76.42 -23.59 -6.58
C GLN A 191 -75.40 -22.97 -5.60
N LYS A 192 -75.87 -22.53 -4.42
CA LYS A 192 -75.03 -21.98 -3.34
C LYS A 192 -74.11 -20.84 -3.83
N ILE A 193 -74.67 -19.94 -4.65
CA ILE A 193 -73.91 -18.89 -5.33
C ILE A 193 -73.53 -17.79 -4.33
N LYS A 194 -72.26 -17.37 -4.34
CA LYS A 194 -71.73 -16.23 -3.59
C LYS A 194 -71.20 -15.19 -4.59
N THR A 195 -71.57 -13.93 -4.38
CA THR A 195 -71.12 -12.81 -5.21
C THR A 195 -70.65 -11.63 -4.35
N ASN A 196 -69.80 -10.76 -4.92
CA ASN A 196 -69.47 -9.44 -4.40
C ASN A 196 -70.22 -8.31 -5.16
N GLU A 197 -69.86 -7.06 -4.88
CA GLU A 197 -70.47 -5.85 -5.45
C GLU A 197 -70.23 -5.72 -6.97
N GLY A 198 -71.25 -5.99 -7.78
CA GLY A 198 -71.19 -5.81 -9.24
C GLY A 198 -71.90 -6.86 -10.08
N ILE A 199 -72.66 -7.75 -9.44
CA ILE A 199 -73.65 -8.63 -10.10
C ILE A 199 -75.01 -8.30 -9.50
N THR A 200 -75.96 -7.90 -10.34
CA THR A 200 -77.33 -7.63 -9.87
C THR A 200 -78.10 -8.91 -9.50
N ASN A 201 -79.11 -8.80 -8.63
CA ASN A 201 -79.96 -9.93 -8.23
C ASN A 201 -80.69 -10.59 -9.41
N GLU A 202 -81.03 -9.82 -10.43
CA GLU A 202 -81.66 -10.33 -11.66
C GLU A 202 -80.69 -11.28 -12.38
N HIS A 203 -79.45 -10.84 -12.60
CA HIS A 203 -78.41 -11.64 -13.23
C HIS A 203 -78.05 -12.90 -12.41
N LEU A 204 -78.09 -12.80 -11.08
CA LEU A 204 -77.89 -13.95 -10.21
C LEU A 204 -78.99 -15.01 -10.38
N SER A 205 -80.26 -14.60 -10.44
CA SER A 205 -81.38 -15.54 -10.63
C SER A 205 -81.39 -16.18 -12.02
N VAL A 206 -81.00 -15.42 -13.06
CA VAL A 206 -80.77 -15.97 -14.41
C VAL A 206 -79.62 -16.98 -14.38
N PHE A 207 -78.50 -16.67 -13.71
CA PHE A 207 -77.38 -17.60 -13.60
C PHE A 207 -77.76 -18.89 -12.86
N GLU A 208 -78.50 -18.80 -11.76
CA GLU A 208 -78.98 -19.97 -11.00
C GLU A 208 -79.91 -20.87 -11.84
N SER A 209 -80.85 -20.27 -12.57
CA SER A 209 -81.82 -21.02 -13.39
C SER A 209 -81.24 -21.63 -14.66
N THR A 210 -80.25 -20.97 -15.28
CA THR A 210 -79.72 -21.32 -16.60
C THR A 210 -78.30 -21.91 -16.60
N GLY A 211 -77.49 -21.61 -15.58
CA GLY A 211 -76.05 -21.88 -15.57
C GLY A 211 -75.21 -20.95 -16.45
N VAL A 212 -75.80 -19.85 -16.96
CA VAL A 212 -75.14 -18.93 -17.90
C VAL A 212 -74.81 -17.62 -17.20
N PHE A 213 -73.52 -17.31 -17.08
CA PHE A 213 -73.04 -16.04 -16.55
C PHE A 213 -73.13 -14.97 -17.64
N VAL A 214 -73.61 -13.77 -17.30
CA VAL A 214 -73.70 -12.62 -18.22
C VAL A 214 -72.86 -11.49 -17.65
N CYS A 215 -71.89 -11.00 -18.43
CA CYS A 215 -70.96 -9.97 -18.01
C CYS A 215 -71.63 -8.59 -17.92
N GLU A 216 -71.73 -8.01 -16.73
CA GLU A 216 -72.25 -6.63 -16.55
C GLU A 216 -71.15 -5.57 -16.68
N VAL A 217 -69.94 -5.88 -16.23
CA VAL A 217 -68.79 -4.95 -16.18
C VAL A 217 -67.70 -5.42 -17.16
N PRO A 218 -67.44 -4.71 -18.28
CA PRO A 218 -66.36 -5.06 -19.19
C PRO A 218 -65.00 -5.11 -18.49
N GLY A 219 -64.16 -6.09 -18.84
CA GLY A 219 -62.83 -6.24 -18.22
C GLY A 219 -62.16 -7.57 -18.51
N MET A 220 -61.06 -7.81 -17.81
CA MET A 220 -60.37 -9.10 -17.82
C MET A 220 -60.93 -10.00 -16.73
N TYR A 221 -61.30 -11.23 -17.07
CA TYR A 221 -61.89 -12.20 -16.16
C TYR A 221 -61.05 -13.46 -16.08
N HIS A 222 -60.82 -13.93 -14.85
CA HIS A 222 -60.32 -15.25 -14.53
C HIS A 222 -61.50 -16.18 -14.26
N ILE A 223 -61.63 -17.23 -15.07
CA ILE A 223 -62.70 -18.22 -15.00
C ILE A 223 -62.05 -19.57 -14.71
N SER A 224 -62.43 -20.20 -13.60
CA SER A 224 -61.93 -21.51 -13.19
C SER A 224 -63.10 -22.43 -12.89
N VAL A 225 -63.08 -23.62 -13.48
CA VAL A 225 -64.05 -24.67 -13.25
C VAL A 225 -63.31 -25.88 -12.70
N VAL A 226 -63.81 -26.42 -11.60
CA VAL A 226 -63.38 -27.70 -11.03
C VAL A 226 -64.57 -28.63 -11.02
N THR A 227 -64.43 -29.81 -11.62
CA THR A 227 -65.49 -30.82 -11.67
C THR A 227 -64.95 -32.16 -11.22
N LEU A 228 -65.70 -32.82 -10.34
CA LEU A 228 -65.49 -34.21 -9.95
C LEU A 228 -66.49 -35.08 -10.71
N SER A 229 -66.03 -36.13 -11.38
CA SER A 229 -66.90 -37.03 -12.15
C SER A 229 -66.50 -38.49 -12.01
N THR A 230 -67.48 -39.39 -12.02
CA THR A 230 -67.28 -40.85 -12.11
C THR A 230 -67.35 -41.37 -13.55
N THR A 231 -67.65 -40.49 -14.52
CA THR A 231 -67.79 -40.86 -15.93
C THR A 231 -66.43 -40.96 -16.61
N HIS A 232 -66.16 -42.12 -17.22
CA HIS A 232 -64.98 -42.33 -18.05
C HIS A 232 -64.91 -41.31 -19.21
N ARG A 233 -63.75 -40.68 -19.39
CA ARG A 233 -63.52 -39.63 -20.41
C ARG A 233 -64.48 -38.45 -20.30
N ALA A 234 -64.91 -38.12 -19.08
CA ALA A 234 -65.62 -36.89 -18.82
C ALA A 234 -64.83 -35.69 -19.36
N SER A 235 -65.55 -34.69 -19.84
CA SER A 235 -64.93 -33.43 -20.25
C SER A 235 -65.91 -32.30 -20.06
N ILE A 236 -65.36 -31.13 -19.73
CA ILE A 236 -66.11 -29.88 -19.64
C ILE A 236 -65.63 -28.94 -20.74
N VAL A 237 -66.55 -28.11 -21.21
CA VAL A 237 -66.27 -27.16 -22.28
C VAL A 237 -66.76 -25.79 -21.83
N ILE A 238 -65.84 -24.82 -21.82
CA ILE A 238 -66.15 -23.42 -21.53
C ILE A 238 -66.57 -22.76 -22.85
N TYR A 239 -67.77 -22.20 -22.88
CA TYR A 239 -68.30 -21.46 -24.02
C TYR A 239 -68.39 -19.97 -23.71
N ARG A 240 -68.06 -19.14 -24.70
CA ARG A 240 -68.36 -17.70 -24.72
C ARG A 240 -69.29 -17.38 -25.87
N ASN A 241 -70.46 -16.80 -25.59
CA ASN A 241 -71.47 -16.50 -26.64
C ASN A 241 -71.78 -17.70 -27.54
N ASN A 242 -71.88 -18.89 -26.96
CA ASN A 242 -72.03 -20.17 -27.66
C ASN A 242 -70.85 -20.64 -28.54
N GLU A 243 -69.72 -19.94 -28.53
CA GLU A 243 -68.46 -20.38 -29.13
C GLU A 243 -67.58 -21.10 -28.10
N GLN A 244 -67.01 -22.24 -28.46
CA GLN A 244 -66.12 -22.99 -27.57
C GLN A 244 -64.79 -22.23 -27.39
N LEU A 245 -64.42 -21.93 -26.14
CA LEU A 245 -63.13 -21.33 -25.79
C LEU A 245 -62.09 -22.37 -25.38
N MET A 246 -62.47 -23.30 -24.51
CA MET A 246 -61.56 -24.30 -23.95
C MET A 246 -62.32 -25.59 -23.66
N ARG A 247 -61.65 -26.73 -23.83
CA ARG A 247 -62.11 -28.03 -23.37
C ARG A 247 -61.15 -28.54 -22.30
N GLY A 248 -61.67 -28.80 -21.11
CA GLY A 248 -60.96 -29.51 -20.04
C GLY A 248 -61.29 -30.99 -20.12
N HIS A 249 -60.28 -31.85 -20.17
CA HIS A 249 -60.45 -33.30 -20.09
C HIS A 249 -60.30 -33.76 -18.66
N ILE A 250 -61.19 -34.64 -18.23
CA ILE A 250 -61.08 -35.40 -16.99
C ILE A 250 -60.43 -36.72 -17.40
N ASN A 251 -59.15 -36.88 -17.06
CA ASN A 251 -58.39 -38.06 -17.45
C ASN A 251 -58.81 -39.24 -16.61
N ASP A 252 -59.18 -40.35 -17.27
CA ASP A 252 -59.33 -41.63 -16.59
C ASP A 252 -57.96 -42.23 -16.33
N TYR A 253 -57.57 -42.30 -15.07
CA TYR A 253 -56.34 -42.98 -14.68
C TYR A 253 -56.58 -44.38 -14.06
N ASN A 254 -57.81 -44.90 -13.99
CA ASN A 254 -58.02 -46.21 -13.36
C ASN A 254 -59.28 -46.97 -13.79
N SER A 255 -59.05 -48.12 -14.44
CA SER A 255 -60.05 -49.15 -14.75
C SER A 255 -60.31 -50.15 -13.60
N GLY A 256 -60.09 -49.75 -12.34
CA GLY A 256 -60.24 -50.62 -11.16
C GLY A 256 -61.61 -50.51 -10.50
N ASN A 257 -62.14 -51.63 -9.98
CA ASN A 257 -63.51 -51.84 -9.46
C ASN A 257 -63.99 -50.98 -8.26
N GLY A 258 -63.52 -49.75 -8.08
CA GLY A 258 -63.98 -48.81 -7.04
C GLY A 258 -64.65 -47.56 -7.64
N VAL A 259 -65.67 -47.02 -6.97
CA VAL A 259 -66.24 -45.70 -7.31
C VAL A 259 -65.22 -44.63 -6.91
N MET A 260 -64.34 -44.24 -7.82
CA MET A 260 -63.45 -43.09 -7.65
C MET A 260 -63.94 -41.91 -8.50
N TYR A 261 -63.81 -40.70 -7.95
CA TYR A 261 -64.05 -39.47 -8.70
C TYR A 261 -62.75 -39.00 -9.34
N ASP A 262 -62.79 -38.73 -10.64
CA ASP A 262 -61.71 -38.03 -11.33
C ASP A 262 -61.96 -36.51 -11.30
N ILE A 263 -60.88 -35.74 -11.17
CA ILE A 263 -60.93 -34.27 -11.09
C ILE A 263 -60.56 -33.67 -12.44
N GLY A 264 -61.48 -32.90 -13.00
CA GLY A 264 -61.28 -32.02 -14.14
C GLY A 264 -61.10 -30.59 -13.71
N VAL A 265 -60.07 -29.92 -14.23
CA VAL A 265 -59.87 -28.48 -14.02
C VAL A 265 -59.74 -27.78 -15.37
N ALA A 266 -60.50 -26.70 -15.57
CA ALA A 266 -60.36 -25.82 -16.72
C ALA A 266 -60.26 -24.37 -16.25
N ILE A 267 -59.17 -23.70 -16.61
CA ILE A 267 -58.90 -22.30 -16.22
C ILE A 267 -58.63 -21.49 -17.47
N ILE A 268 -59.33 -20.36 -17.61
CA ILE A 268 -59.06 -19.38 -18.66
C ILE A 268 -59.01 -17.97 -18.08
N VAL A 269 -58.19 -17.13 -18.70
CA VAL A 269 -58.24 -15.69 -18.53
C VAL A 269 -58.67 -15.08 -19.85
N THR A 270 -59.82 -14.38 -19.87
CA THR A 270 -60.36 -13.79 -21.09
C THR A 270 -60.91 -12.40 -20.84
N LYS A 271 -60.84 -11.55 -21.86
CA LYS A 271 -61.56 -10.28 -21.88
C LYS A 271 -63.04 -10.55 -22.16
N LEU A 272 -63.92 -9.95 -21.37
CA LEU A 272 -65.37 -9.94 -21.60
C LEU A 272 -65.86 -8.52 -21.84
N LYS A 273 -66.76 -8.37 -22.81
CA LYS A 273 -67.55 -7.15 -23.03
C LYS A 273 -68.87 -7.26 -22.27
N LYS A 274 -69.56 -6.12 -22.11
CA LYS A 274 -70.89 -6.08 -21.51
C LYS A 274 -71.84 -6.98 -22.31
N TYR A 275 -72.63 -7.76 -21.59
CA TYR A 275 -73.60 -8.74 -22.10
C TYR A 275 -73.02 -9.98 -22.79
N GLU A 276 -71.70 -10.14 -22.85
CA GLU A 276 -71.13 -11.42 -23.24
C GLU A 276 -71.42 -12.49 -22.19
N THR A 277 -71.58 -13.72 -22.65
CA THR A 277 -72.01 -14.84 -21.81
C THR A 277 -70.89 -15.86 -21.62
N ILE A 278 -70.84 -16.49 -20.46
CA ILE A 278 -70.03 -17.67 -20.17
C ILE A 278 -70.96 -18.80 -19.75
N SER A 279 -70.80 -19.97 -20.35
CA SER A 279 -71.50 -21.18 -19.93
C SER A 279 -70.56 -22.37 -19.95
N ILE A 280 -70.75 -23.29 -19.01
CA ILE A 280 -69.98 -24.53 -18.94
C ILE A 280 -70.91 -25.65 -19.36
N LYS A 281 -70.48 -26.44 -20.35
CA LYS A 281 -71.27 -27.57 -20.87
C LYS A 281 -70.49 -28.86 -20.79
N THR A 282 -71.20 -29.98 -20.70
CA THR A 282 -70.60 -31.32 -20.79
C THR A 282 -70.07 -31.58 -22.20
N GLY A 283 -68.88 -32.17 -22.31
CA GLY A 283 -68.19 -32.41 -23.56
C GLY A 283 -68.34 -33.82 -24.12
N HIS A 284 -68.66 -34.80 -23.27
CA HIS A 284 -68.86 -36.23 -23.59
C HIS A 284 -70.31 -36.67 -23.29
N LEU A 285 -70.75 -37.80 -23.85
CA LEU A 285 -72.05 -38.42 -23.55
C LEU A 285 -72.10 -38.86 -22.09
N ASP A 286 -73.21 -38.51 -21.42
CA ASP A 286 -73.65 -38.89 -20.07
C ASP A 286 -72.60 -38.75 -18.96
N MET A 287 -72.45 -37.51 -18.48
CA MET A 287 -71.49 -37.14 -17.43
C MET A 287 -72.16 -37.05 -16.06
N ASP A 288 -71.72 -37.88 -15.13
CA ASP A 288 -72.13 -37.85 -13.73
C ASP A 288 -71.18 -36.92 -12.97
N ILE A 289 -71.68 -35.76 -12.53
CA ILE A 289 -70.88 -34.77 -11.79
C ILE A 289 -71.25 -34.82 -10.30
N ALA A 290 -70.25 -34.84 -9.43
CA ALA A 290 -70.46 -34.69 -8.00
C ALA A 290 -70.99 -33.27 -7.70
N ALA A 291 -72.22 -33.18 -7.18
CA ALA A 291 -72.73 -31.93 -6.64
C ALA A 291 -71.90 -31.48 -5.43
N ASP A 292 -71.92 -30.17 -5.15
CA ASP A 292 -71.23 -29.52 -4.03
C ASP A 292 -69.69 -29.57 -4.01
N ASP A 293 -69.05 -30.61 -4.56
CA ASP A 293 -67.59 -30.70 -4.69
C ASP A 293 -67.07 -30.17 -6.04
N SER A 294 -67.98 -30.02 -7.01
CA SER A 294 -67.71 -29.33 -8.28
C SER A 294 -68.13 -27.86 -8.19
N TYR A 295 -67.28 -26.94 -8.65
CA TYR A 295 -67.51 -25.50 -8.53
C TYR A 295 -67.00 -24.69 -9.72
N LEU A 296 -67.55 -23.48 -9.85
CA LEU A 296 -67.16 -22.45 -10.80
C LEU A 296 -66.78 -21.17 -10.04
N THR A 297 -65.68 -20.56 -10.45
CA THR A 297 -65.21 -19.26 -9.98
C THR A 297 -65.02 -18.31 -11.16
N ILE A 298 -65.62 -17.12 -11.11
CA ILE A 298 -65.45 -16.05 -12.10
C ILE A 298 -65.06 -14.77 -11.37
N VAL A 299 -63.89 -14.20 -11.66
CA VAL A 299 -63.40 -12.97 -10.99
C VAL A 299 -62.84 -11.99 -12.01
N LYS A 300 -63.23 -10.71 -11.92
CA LYS A 300 -62.64 -9.62 -12.69
C LYS A 300 -61.27 -9.27 -12.09
N VAL A 301 -60.21 -9.36 -12.89
CA VAL A 301 -58.80 -9.17 -12.47
C VAL A 301 -58.15 -7.89 -12.99
N GLY A 302 -58.83 -7.16 -13.89
CA GLY A 302 -58.35 -5.92 -14.51
C GLY A 302 -59.48 -5.17 -15.19
#